data_AF-A0AAV4HGY7-F1
#
_entry.id   AF-A0AAV4HGY7-F1
#
_cell.length_a   1.000
_cell.length_b   1.000
_cell.length_c   1.000
_cell.angle_alpha   90.00
_cell.angle_beta   90.00
_cell.angle_gamma   90.00
#
_symmetry.space_group_name_H-M   'P 1'
#
loop_
_entity.id
_entity.type
_entity.pdbx_description
1 polymer ?
#
loop_
_entity_poly.entity_id
_entity_poly.type
_entity_poly.pdbx_seq_one_letter_code
_entity_poly.pdbx_strand_id
1 'polypeptide(L)'
;MLIPFQLHSFFQDIFEKFLTQILDQNLLGKKLSSQLEEVCQTPIPTKDLNGPLMGRAQVLLWAHQNLREQAEVLELLLIYYNNFVMDVPTLLDFCQRFKKHDFGWGQSYKHLVDGIMEKTVQRIGYLEVLLLLEGFDLITAADESKQN
;
A
#
# COMPACT_ATOMS: atom_id res chain seq x y z
N MET A 1 -27.19 -31.72 -9.53
CA MET A 1 -25.86 -31.63 -8.91
C MET A 1 -25.76 -30.26 -8.26
N LEU A 2 -26.11 -30.16 -6.97
CA LEU A 2 -26.28 -28.91 -6.23
C LEU A 2 -25.02 -28.61 -5.40
N ILE A 3 -24.05 -27.90 -5.98
CA ILE A 3 -22.95 -27.31 -5.23
C ILE A 3 -22.68 -25.93 -5.85
N PRO A 4 -23.27 -24.84 -5.31
CA PRO A 4 -22.50 -23.60 -5.30
C PRO A 4 -22.64 -22.71 -4.05
N PHE A 5 -23.58 -22.97 -3.12
CA PHE A 5 -23.85 -22.02 -2.02
C PHE A 5 -23.11 -22.32 -0.71
N GLN A 6 -22.90 -23.60 -0.39
CA GLN A 6 -22.26 -24.02 0.87
C GLN A 6 -20.73 -23.81 0.87
N LEU A 7 -20.08 -23.88 -0.30
CA LEU A 7 -18.64 -23.58 -0.39
C LEU A 7 -18.36 -22.11 -0.03
N HIS A 8 -19.18 -21.18 -0.54
CA HIS A 8 -18.95 -19.76 -0.32
C HIS A 8 -19.01 -19.39 1.16
N SER A 9 -20.02 -19.88 1.89
CA SER A 9 -20.15 -19.66 3.34
C SER A 9 -19.02 -20.31 4.14
N PHE A 10 -18.55 -21.50 3.75
CA PHE A 10 -17.48 -22.21 4.45
C PHE A 10 -16.12 -21.54 4.27
N PHE A 11 -15.78 -21.11 3.06
CA PHE A 11 -14.56 -20.35 2.81
C PHE A 11 -14.61 -18.97 3.47
N GLN A 12 -15.78 -18.33 3.49
CA GLN A 12 -15.99 -17.07 4.19
C GLN A 12 -15.76 -17.22 5.70
N ASP A 13 -16.34 -18.23 6.35
CA ASP A 13 -16.13 -18.47 7.79
C ASP A 13 -14.67 -18.77 8.15
N ILE A 14 -13.97 -19.56 7.32
CA ILE A 14 -12.54 -19.85 7.54
C ILE A 14 -11.70 -18.60 7.35
N PHE A 15 -11.98 -17.84 6.28
CA PHE A 15 -11.26 -16.62 5.97
C PHE A 15 -11.53 -15.54 7.01
N GLU A 16 -12.75 -15.42 7.49
CA GLU A 16 -13.14 -14.51 8.57
C GLU A 16 -12.39 -14.86 9.85
N LYS A 17 -12.40 -16.13 10.29
CA LYS A 17 -11.63 -16.57 11.48
C LYS A 17 -10.14 -16.28 11.35
N PHE A 18 -9.56 -16.54 10.17
CA PHE A 18 -8.16 -16.26 9.87
C PHE A 18 -7.86 -14.75 9.88
N LEU A 19 -8.73 -13.94 9.26
CA LEU A 19 -8.62 -12.49 9.26
C LEU A 19 -8.72 -11.97 10.69
N THR A 20 -9.72 -12.34 11.47
CA THR A 20 -9.86 -11.90 12.86
C THR A 20 -8.62 -12.21 13.68
N GLN A 21 -8.03 -13.41 13.53
CA GLN A 21 -6.80 -13.77 14.21
C GLN A 21 -5.59 -12.89 13.82
N ILE A 22 -5.49 -12.50 12.55
CA ILE A 22 -4.42 -11.64 12.04
C ILE A 22 -4.63 -10.17 12.44
N LEU A 23 -5.88 -9.73 12.41
CA LEU A 23 -6.31 -8.38 12.74
C LEU A 23 -6.13 -8.11 14.24
N ASP A 24 -6.56 -9.04 15.10
CA ASP A 24 -6.40 -8.95 16.56
C ASP A 24 -4.93 -8.87 16.99
N GLN A 25 -4.03 -9.45 16.21
CA GLN A 25 -2.59 -9.43 16.50
C GLN A 25 -1.86 -8.21 15.89
N ASN A 26 -2.59 -7.30 15.22
CA ASN A 26 -2.02 -6.15 14.48
C ASN A 26 -0.84 -6.57 13.56
N LEU A 27 -0.92 -7.79 13.01
CA LEU A 27 0.14 -8.34 12.17
C LEU A 27 0.01 -7.84 10.73
N LEU A 28 -1.20 -7.51 10.30
CA LEU A 28 -1.46 -7.07 8.92
C LEU A 28 -0.85 -5.70 8.65
N GLY A 29 -1.09 -4.71 9.52
CA GLY A 29 -0.52 -3.36 9.37
C GLY A 29 1.01 -3.38 9.32
N LYS A 30 1.65 -4.16 10.20
CA LYS A 30 3.12 -4.34 10.21
C LYS A 30 3.65 -5.02 8.94
N LYS A 31 2.99 -6.09 8.49
CA LYS A 31 3.38 -6.80 7.26
C LYS A 31 3.24 -5.91 6.02
N LEU A 32 2.12 -5.20 5.90
CA LEU A 32 1.89 -4.28 4.79
C LEU A 32 2.89 -3.12 4.79
N SER A 33 3.22 -2.58 5.97
CA SER A 33 4.25 -1.54 6.10
C SER A 33 5.65 -2.04 5.70
N SER A 34 6.00 -3.27 6.09
CA SER A 34 7.24 -3.93 5.67
C SER A 34 7.26 -4.17 4.16
N GLN A 35 6.17 -4.66 3.59
CA GLN A 35 6.05 -4.90 2.16
C GLN A 35 6.17 -3.59 1.37
N LEU A 36 5.53 -2.51 1.83
CA LEU A 36 5.66 -1.20 1.21
C LEU A 36 7.12 -0.75 1.16
N GLU A 37 7.86 -0.93 2.26
CA GLU A 37 9.28 -0.59 2.32
C GLU A 37 10.13 -1.42 1.36
N GLU A 38 9.90 -2.73 1.32
CA GLU A 38 10.59 -3.64 0.40
C GLU A 38 10.34 -3.24 -1.06
N VAL A 39 9.09 -2.97 -1.43
CA VAL A 39 8.70 -2.60 -2.80
C VAL A 39 9.34 -1.27 -3.20
N CYS A 40 9.38 -0.28 -2.30
CA CYS A 40 9.97 1.02 -2.58
C CYS A 40 11.52 0.99 -2.64
N GLN A 41 12.16 0.07 -1.91
CA GLN A 41 13.63 -0.07 -1.90
C GLN A 41 14.16 -1.02 -2.98
N THR A 42 13.28 -1.76 -3.68
CA THR A 42 13.71 -2.75 -4.66
C THR A 42 14.42 -2.05 -5.84
N PRO A 43 15.68 -2.41 -6.14
CA PRO A 43 16.40 -1.82 -7.26
C PRO A 43 15.83 -2.29 -8.60
N ILE A 44 16.02 -1.46 -9.63
CA ILE A 44 15.65 -1.79 -11.00
C ILE A 44 16.37 -3.08 -11.43
N PRO A 45 15.67 -4.05 -12.05
CA PRO A 45 16.33 -5.23 -12.58
C PRO A 45 17.33 -4.84 -13.67
N THR A 46 18.53 -5.40 -13.62
CA THR A 46 19.59 -5.14 -14.60
C THR A 46 19.91 -6.38 -15.40
N LYS A 47 20.46 -6.21 -16.61
CA LYS A 47 20.90 -7.34 -17.44
C LYS A 47 21.94 -8.22 -16.72
N ASP A 48 22.78 -7.61 -15.89
CA ASP A 48 23.85 -8.29 -15.16
C ASP A 48 23.30 -9.16 -14.03
N LEU A 49 22.22 -8.73 -13.36
CA LEU A 49 21.58 -9.49 -12.28
C LEU A 49 20.53 -10.49 -12.77
N ASN A 50 19.83 -10.19 -13.87
CA ASN A 50 18.61 -10.89 -14.27
C ASN A 50 18.70 -11.55 -15.65
N GLY A 51 19.83 -11.43 -16.34
CA GLY A 51 20.13 -12.10 -17.59
C GLY A 51 19.77 -11.31 -18.87
N PRO A 52 20.09 -11.88 -20.04
CA PRO A 52 20.01 -11.17 -21.33
C PRO A 52 18.58 -10.83 -21.77
N LEU A 53 17.57 -11.46 -21.17
CA LEU A 53 16.15 -11.19 -21.45
C LEU A 53 15.65 -9.90 -20.78
N MET A 54 16.40 -9.31 -19.85
CA MET A 54 16.08 -7.97 -19.28
C MET A 54 16.41 -6.85 -20.27
N GLY A 55 15.57 -6.77 -21.31
CA GLY A 55 15.54 -5.65 -22.24
C GLY A 55 14.80 -4.44 -21.67
N ARG A 56 14.86 -3.32 -22.39
CA ARG A 56 14.21 -2.05 -22.01
C ARG A 56 12.71 -2.20 -21.74
N ALA A 57 12.01 -3.01 -22.54
CA ALA A 57 10.58 -3.27 -22.36
C ALA A 57 10.25 -3.98 -21.04
N GLN A 58 11.10 -4.94 -20.61
CA GLN A 58 10.89 -5.67 -19.36
C GLN A 58 11.18 -4.80 -18.14
N VAL A 59 12.18 -3.94 -18.24
CA VAL A 59 12.48 -2.93 -17.20
C VAL A 59 11.31 -1.97 -17.02
N LEU A 60 10.70 -1.50 -18.12
CA LEU A 60 9.50 -0.65 -18.05
C LEU A 60 8.30 -1.39 -17.47
N LEU A 61 8.07 -2.64 -17.89
CA LEU A 61 6.97 -3.46 -17.35
C LEU A 61 7.16 -3.72 -15.85
N TRP A 62 8.39 -3.98 -15.42
CA TRP A 62 8.74 -4.14 -14.02
C TRP A 62 8.49 -2.85 -13.23
N ALA A 63 8.93 -1.69 -13.73
CA ALA A 63 8.71 -0.40 -13.08
C ALA A 63 7.21 -0.10 -12.94
N HIS A 64 6.43 -0.37 -13.99
CA HIS A 64 4.97 -0.23 -13.94
C HIS A 64 4.34 -1.15 -12.88
N GLN A 65 4.78 -2.41 -12.82
CA GLN A 65 4.25 -3.37 -11.86
C GLN A 65 4.65 -3.02 -10.42
N ASN A 66 5.87 -2.54 -10.20
CA ASN A 66 6.34 -2.08 -8.91
C ASN A 66 5.52 -0.87 -8.41
N LEU A 67 5.26 0.13 -9.27
CA LEU A 67 4.37 1.24 -8.93
C LEU A 67 2.94 0.79 -8.63
N ARG A 68 2.41 -0.17 -9.40
CA ARG A 68 1.09 -0.75 -9.11
C ARG A 68 1.08 -1.42 -7.75
N GLU A 69 2.09 -2.22 -7.43
CA GLU A 69 2.18 -2.88 -6.13
C GLU A 69 2.24 -1.87 -4.97
N GLN A 70 3.02 -0.79 -5.10
CA GLN A 70 3.02 0.30 -4.09
C GLN A 70 1.62 0.87 -3.87
N ALA A 71 0.89 1.17 -4.95
CA ALA A 71 -0.46 1.72 -4.86
C ALA A 71 -1.46 0.74 -4.20
N GLU A 72 -1.43 -0.54 -4.57
CA GLU A 72 -2.34 -1.54 -4.01
C GLU A 72 -2.04 -1.81 -2.52
N VAL A 73 -0.76 -1.83 -2.11
CA VAL A 73 -0.38 -1.98 -0.70
C VAL A 73 -0.86 -0.78 0.12
N LEU A 74 -0.75 0.44 -0.41
CA LEU A 74 -1.28 1.65 0.24
C LEU A 74 -2.81 1.61 0.36
N GLU A 75 -3.52 1.10 -0.64
CA GLU A 75 -4.98 0.92 -0.55
C GLU A 75 -5.37 -0.11 0.51
N LEU A 76 -4.63 -1.22 0.62
CA LEU A 76 -4.84 -2.18 1.69
C LEU A 76 -4.59 -1.58 3.08
N LEU A 77 -3.54 -0.76 3.23
CA LEU A 77 -3.28 -0.02 4.46
C LEU A 77 -4.43 0.94 4.78
N LEU A 78 -4.96 1.64 3.79
CA LEU A 78 -6.08 2.56 3.98
C LEU A 78 -7.34 1.83 4.44
N ILE A 79 -7.69 0.71 3.81
CA ILE A 79 -8.81 -0.13 4.23
C ILE A 79 -8.58 -0.65 5.64
N TYR A 80 -7.34 -1.03 6.00
CA TYR A 80 -7.00 -1.47 7.34
C TYR A 80 -7.23 -0.36 8.37
N TYR A 81 -6.65 0.82 8.19
CA TYR A 81 -6.76 1.90 9.17
C TYR A 81 -8.13 2.60 9.20
N ASN A 82 -8.96 2.44 8.17
CA ASN A 82 -10.37 2.82 8.24
C ASN A 82 -11.19 1.92 9.19
N ASN A 83 -10.71 0.72 9.53
CA ASN A 83 -11.38 -0.20 10.46
C ASN A 83 -10.68 -0.28 11.83
N PHE A 84 -9.40 0.10 11.91
CA PHE A 84 -8.58 -0.02 13.12
C PHE A 84 -7.90 1.31 13.46
N VAL A 85 -7.94 1.71 14.73
CA VAL A 85 -7.29 2.94 15.19
C VAL A 85 -5.78 2.84 14.99
N MET A 86 -5.21 3.81 14.28
CA MET A 86 -3.77 3.94 14.10
C MET A 86 -3.10 4.41 15.38
N ASP A 87 -2.04 3.74 15.81
CA ASP A 87 -1.24 4.17 16.94
C ASP A 87 -0.28 5.31 16.56
N VAL A 88 -0.06 6.25 17.50
CA VAL A 88 0.81 7.43 17.29
C VAL A 88 2.22 7.07 16.80
N PRO A 89 2.89 6.02 17.32
CA PRO A 89 4.20 5.61 16.81
C PRO A 89 4.17 5.21 15.33
N THR A 90 3.14 4.48 14.91
CA THR A 90 2.97 4.07 13.50
C THR A 90 2.61 5.24 12.60
N LEU A 91 1.80 6.20 13.05
CA LEU A 91 1.56 7.44 12.31
C LEU A 91 2.86 8.22 12.08
N LEU A 92 3.70 8.32 13.11
CA LEU A 92 5.00 9.00 13.01
C LEU A 92 5.92 8.28 12.01
N ASP A 93 5.94 6.95 12.03
CA ASP A 93 6.71 6.14 11.09
C ASP A 93 6.25 6.37 9.64
N PHE A 94 4.93 6.39 9.39
CA PHE A 94 4.38 6.73 8.07
C PHE A 94 4.77 8.15 7.63
N CYS A 95 4.69 9.14 8.53
CA CYS A 95 5.14 10.51 8.21
C CYS A 95 6.61 10.56 7.77
N GLN A 96 7.49 9.83 8.45
CA GLN A 96 8.92 9.77 8.11
C GLN A 96 9.14 9.06 6.77
N ARG A 97 8.43 7.95 6.53
CA ARG A 97 8.52 7.16 5.29
C ARG A 97 8.02 7.94 4.08
N PHE A 98 6.83 8.53 4.15
CA PHE A 98 6.24 9.29 3.03
C PHE A 98 7.05 10.54 2.70
N LYS A 99 7.61 11.20 3.72
CA LYS A 99 8.58 12.28 3.51
C LYS A 99 9.84 11.80 2.79
N LYS A 100 10.37 10.61 3.12
CA LYS A 100 11.52 10.02 2.43
C LYS A 100 11.19 9.63 0.99
N HIS A 101 9.95 9.20 0.74
CA HIS A 101 9.47 8.84 -0.60
C HIS A 101 9.07 10.05 -1.45
N ASP A 102 9.12 11.27 -0.89
CA ASP A 102 8.69 12.51 -1.53
C ASP A 102 7.27 12.39 -2.11
N PHE A 103 6.37 11.75 -1.36
CA PHE A 103 4.99 11.47 -1.77
C PHE A 103 4.88 10.75 -3.13
N GLY A 104 5.69 9.71 -3.30
CA GLY A 104 5.78 8.92 -4.52
C GLY A 104 6.74 9.49 -5.58
N TRP A 105 7.21 10.73 -5.49
CA TRP A 105 8.12 11.33 -6.49
C TRP A 105 9.58 10.90 -6.35
N GLY A 106 9.96 10.32 -5.21
CA GLY A 106 11.31 9.85 -4.87
C GLY A 106 11.71 8.52 -5.50
N GLN A 107 11.11 8.12 -6.63
CA GLN A 107 11.42 6.83 -7.27
C GLN A 107 12.82 6.84 -7.89
N SER A 108 13.62 5.81 -7.61
CA SER A 108 14.97 5.59 -8.15
C SER A 108 15.01 5.53 -9.69
N TYR A 109 13.88 5.22 -10.32
CA TYR A 109 13.69 5.12 -11.77
C TYR A 109 12.87 6.26 -12.36
N LYS A 110 12.85 7.44 -11.74
CA LYS A 110 12.12 8.63 -12.26
C LYS A 110 12.37 8.93 -13.75
N HIS A 111 13.57 8.62 -14.26
CA HIS A 111 13.94 8.79 -15.67
C HIS A 111 13.24 7.81 -16.64
N LEU A 112 12.63 6.73 -16.13
CA LEU A 112 11.88 5.73 -16.89
C LEU A 112 10.37 5.95 -16.82
N VAL A 113 9.90 6.85 -15.94
CA VAL A 113 8.48 7.14 -15.74
C VAL A 113 7.92 7.77 -17.01
N ASP A 114 6.94 7.10 -17.62
CA ASP A 114 6.14 7.62 -18.72
C ASP A 114 4.85 8.28 -18.20
N GLY A 115 4.04 8.87 -19.09
CA GLY A 115 2.81 9.55 -18.68
C GLY A 115 1.73 8.64 -18.07
N ILE A 116 1.81 7.31 -18.23
CA ILE A 116 0.90 6.37 -17.56
C ILE A 116 1.41 6.11 -16.14
N MET A 117 2.71 5.86 -15.99
CA MET A 117 3.37 5.71 -14.70
C MET A 117 3.27 6.97 -13.84
N GLU A 118 3.31 8.16 -14.45
CA GLU A 118 3.15 9.44 -13.75
C GLU A 118 1.80 9.54 -13.04
N LYS A 119 0.72 9.06 -13.65
CA LYS A 119 -0.61 9.00 -13.01
C LYS A 119 -0.60 8.06 -11.81
N THR A 120 0.10 6.92 -11.91
CA THR A 120 0.23 5.98 -10.79
C THR A 120 1.05 6.59 -9.66
N VAL A 121 2.13 7.32 -9.97
CA VAL A 121 2.92 8.07 -8.98
C VAL A 121 2.06 9.12 -8.26
N GLN A 122 1.25 9.89 -9.00
CA GLN A 122 0.33 10.85 -8.38
C GLN A 122 -0.70 10.14 -7.49
N ARG A 123 -1.25 9.01 -7.94
CA ARG A 123 -2.18 8.18 -7.12
C ARG A 123 -1.51 7.70 -5.84
N ILE A 124 -0.26 7.25 -5.89
CA ILE A 124 0.53 6.87 -4.71
C ILE A 124 0.63 8.05 -3.75
N GLY A 125 1.02 9.24 -4.23
CA GLY A 125 1.10 10.44 -3.39
C GLY A 125 -0.24 10.82 -2.75
N TYR A 126 -1.35 10.70 -3.48
CA TYR A 126 -2.69 10.93 -2.92
C TYR A 126 -3.06 9.89 -1.86
N LEU A 127 -2.74 8.62 -2.07
CA LEU A 127 -2.99 7.56 -1.08
C LEU A 127 -2.15 7.75 0.18
N GLU A 128 -0.87 8.13 0.05
CA GLU A 128 -0.01 8.45 1.20
C GLU A 128 -0.57 9.61 2.02
N VAL A 129 -1.00 10.70 1.36
CA VAL A 129 -1.65 11.83 2.06
C VAL A 129 -2.97 11.40 2.70
N LEU A 130 -3.80 10.63 2.00
CA LEU A 130 -5.08 10.18 2.52
C LEU A 130 -4.90 9.29 3.76
N LEU A 131 -3.88 8.43 3.78
CA LEU A 131 -3.54 7.62 4.93
C LEU A 131 -3.10 8.47 6.14
N LEU A 132 -2.33 9.54 5.91
CA LEU A 132 -1.96 10.47 6.97
C LEU A 132 -3.18 11.21 7.52
N LEU A 133 -4.09 11.68 6.65
CA LEU A 133 -5.32 12.35 7.06
C LEU A 133 -6.19 11.45 7.94
N GLU A 134 -6.31 10.17 7.56
CA GLU A 134 -7.00 9.15 8.34
C GLU A 134 -6.33 8.96 9.71
N GLY A 135 -5.00 8.82 9.72
CA GLY A 135 -4.25 8.62 10.97
C GLY A 135 -4.24 9.83 11.92
N PHE A 136 -4.37 11.05 11.40
CA PHE A 136 -4.57 12.24 12.24
C PHE A 136 -5.97 12.34 12.83
N ASP A 137 -6.89 11.46 12.42
CA ASP A 137 -8.29 11.44 12.85
C ASP A 137 -8.96 12.83 12.70
N LEU A 138 -8.56 13.57 11.67
CA LEU A 138 -9.02 14.95 11.44
C LEU A 138 -10.52 15.03 11.21
N ILE A 139 -11.14 13.92 10.77
CA ILE A 139 -12.58 13.83 10.56
C ILE A 139 -13.30 13.81 11.91
N THR A 140 -12.85 12.99 12.87
CA THR A 140 -13.42 12.96 14.23
C THR A 140 -13.15 14.27 14.98
N ALA A 141 -11.94 14.82 14.87
CA ALA A 141 -11.60 16.11 15.48
C ALA A 141 -12.41 17.29 14.89
N ALA A 142 -12.72 17.26 13.59
CA ALA A 142 -13.54 18.28 12.94
C ALA A 142 -15.02 18.20 13.35
N ASP A 143 -15.54 17.00 13.61
CA ASP A 143 -16.92 16.82 14.07
C ASP A 143 -17.11 17.23 15.54
N GLU A 144 -16.11 17.04 16.40
CA GLU A 144 -16.10 17.59 17.76
C GLU A 144 -16.09 19.13 17.78
N SER A 145 -15.43 19.76 16.81
CA SER A 145 -15.38 21.23 16.70
C SER A 145 -16.69 21.89 16.26
N LYS A 146 -17.66 21.12 15.72
CA LYS A 146 -18.98 21.61 15.32
C LYS A 146 -20.07 21.46 16.40
N GLN A 147 -19.75 20.79 17.51
CA GLN A 147 -20.64 20.62 18.66
C GLN A 147 -20.41 21.66 19.77
N ASN A 148 -19.39 22.51 19.62
CA ASN A 148 -19.16 23.72 20.45
C ASN A 148 -19.47 24.99 19.67
#